data_AF-A0A9N9JEL0-F1
#
_entry.id   AF-A0A9N9JEL0-F1
#
_cell.length_a   1.000
_cell.length_b   1.000
_cell.length_c   1.000
_cell.angle_alpha   90.00
_cell.angle_beta   90.00
_cell.angle_gamma   90.00
#
_symmetry.space_group_name_H-M   'P 1'
#
loop_
_entity.id
_entity.type
_entity.pdbx_description
1 polymer ?
#
loop_
_entity_poly.entity_id
_entity_poly.type
_entity_poly.pdbx_seq_one_letter_code
_entity_poly.pdbx_strand_id
1 'polypeptide(L)'
;RASTRMITSMEIKDAMKKIRKAVFELYREVVLLRSYKTLNYTGLVKILKKYDKLSRRNGSEIYIPHLRKYNFVKTEYLEQLIQEIEIFYVINFKGGARHQAMQQLRLPSTRKKTYHFVSWRVGMYLGLAIPMIYTSLASVYSNIKISIHVSIDYRQRLERQMAYVNANLYMLLITNYLPIGGWSLHVHLDKNA
;
A
#
# COMPACT_ATOMS: atom_id res chain seq x y z
N ARG A 1 22.51 23.64 -42.37
CA ARG A 1 22.36 24.51 -41.17
C ARG A 1 21.15 24.01 -40.41
N ALA A 2 21.40 23.29 -39.30
CA ALA A 2 20.37 22.63 -38.51
C ALA A 2 19.42 23.67 -37.91
N SER A 3 18.12 23.41 -38.07
CA SER A 3 17.05 24.20 -37.50
C SER A 3 17.09 24.04 -35.98
N THR A 4 17.50 25.09 -35.26
CA THR A 4 17.37 25.17 -33.80
C THR A 4 15.88 25.20 -33.49
N ARG A 5 15.26 24.03 -33.35
CA ARG A 5 13.88 23.88 -32.87
C ARG A 5 13.78 24.57 -31.51
N MET A 6 12.98 25.62 -31.43
CA MET A 6 12.58 26.26 -30.17
C MET A 6 11.91 25.19 -29.31
N ILE A 7 12.65 24.64 -28.35
CA ILE A 7 12.10 23.67 -27.39
C ILE A 7 11.03 24.41 -26.59
N THR A 8 9.79 23.95 -26.68
CA THR A 8 8.69 24.60 -25.98
C THR A 8 8.86 24.42 -24.47
N SER A 9 8.43 25.40 -23.69
CA SER A 9 8.51 25.33 -22.22
C SER A 9 7.75 24.12 -21.63
N MET A 10 6.76 23.59 -22.36
CA MET A 10 6.02 22.38 -22.04
C MET A 10 6.87 21.11 -22.20
N GLU A 11 7.62 20.99 -23.31
CA GLU A 11 8.52 19.85 -23.57
C GLU A 11 9.66 19.78 -22.53
N ILE A 12 10.18 20.93 -22.11
CA ILE A 12 11.20 21.00 -21.05
C ILE A 12 10.62 20.50 -19.72
N LYS A 13 9.40 20.93 -19.36
CA LYS A 13 8.74 20.48 -18.13
C LYS A 13 8.52 18.97 -18.10
N ASP A 14 8.10 18.39 -19.23
CA ASP A 14 7.90 16.95 -19.35
C ASP A 14 9.22 16.16 -19.29
N ALA A 15 10.27 16.66 -19.94
CA ALA A 15 11.61 16.09 -19.84
C ALA A 15 12.13 16.12 -18.40
N MET A 16 12.00 17.24 -17.69
CA MET A 16 12.39 17.36 -16.28
C MET A 16 11.60 16.42 -15.37
N LYS A 17 10.30 16.21 -15.65
CA LYS A 17 9.47 15.25 -14.91
C LYS A 17 9.94 13.81 -15.10
N LYS A 18 10.33 13.43 -16.33
CA LYS A 18 10.91 12.11 -16.63
C LYS A 18 12.24 11.91 -15.91
N ILE A 19 13.14 12.89 -15.95
CA ILE A 19 14.43 12.84 -15.25
C ILE A 19 14.20 12.69 -13.74
N ARG A 20 13.30 13.50 -13.16
CA ARG A 20 12.96 13.40 -11.74
C ARG A 20 12.50 11.99 -11.37
N LYS A 21 11.60 11.41 -12.17
CA LYS A 21 11.10 10.04 -11.95
C LYS A 21 12.23 9.01 -12.03
N ALA A 22 13.10 9.10 -13.04
CA ALA A 22 14.23 8.19 -13.20
C ALA A 22 15.20 8.26 -12.01
N VAL A 23 15.49 9.47 -11.50
CA VAL A 23 16.34 9.67 -10.31
C VAL A 23 15.70 9.06 -9.06
N PHE A 24 14.38 9.18 -8.90
CA PHE A 24 13.65 8.54 -7.81
C PHE A 24 13.70 7.02 -7.87
N GLU A 25 13.50 6.44 -9.05
CA GLU A 25 13.59 4.99 -9.27
C GLU A 25 15.01 4.50 -8.98
N LEU A 26 16.03 5.17 -9.52
CA LEU A 26 17.42 4.86 -9.25
C LEU A 26 17.75 4.91 -7.75
N TYR A 27 17.37 5.97 -7.04
CA TYR A 27 17.58 6.09 -5.60
C TYR A 27 16.97 4.90 -4.84
N ARG A 28 15.72 4.55 -5.18
CA ARG A 28 15.01 3.43 -4.54
C ARG A 28 15.73 2.10 -4.77
N GLU A 29 16.14 1.82 -6.00
CA GLU A 29 16.86 0.57 -6.34
C GLU A 29 18.21 0.49 -5.62
N VAL A 30 18.97 1.59 -5.56
CA VAL A 30 20.27 1.64 -4.87
C VAL A 30 20.10 1.43 -3.35
N VAL A 31 19.10 2.05 -2.73
CA VAL A 31 18.78 1.85 -1.31
C VAL A 31 18.33 0.41 -1.04
N LEU A 32 17.53 -0.18 -1.94
CA LEU A 32 17.12 -1.59 -1.84
C LEU A 32 18.34 -2.51 -1.92
N LEU A 33 19.26 -2.24 -2.85
CA LEU A 33 20.49 -3.00 -3.00
C LEU A 33 21.39 -2.90 -1.75
N ARG A 34 21.40 -1.75 -1.08
CA ARG A 34 22.12 -1.55 0.19
C ARG A 34 21.54 -2.41 1.31
N SER A 35 20.20 -2.43 1.41
CA SER A 35 19.49 -3.27 2.37
C SER A 35 19.77 -4.75 2.09
N TYR A 36 19.71 -5.16 0.82
CA TYR A 36 20.03 -6.52 0.38
C TYR A 36 21.45 -6.92 0.77
N LYS A 37 22.47 -6.09 0.48
CA LYS A 37 23.86 -6.33 0.87
C LYS A 37 23.98 -6.57 2.38
N THR A 38 23.42 -5.67 3.18
CA THR A 38 23.49 -5.72 4.66
C THR A 38 22.79 -6.97 5.21
N LEU A 39 21.60 -7.27 4.69
CA LEU A 39 20.82 -8.42 5.11
C LEU A 39 21.54 -9.73 4.80
N ASN A 40 22.06 -9.88 3.58
CA ASN A 40 22.76 -11.09 3.15
C ASN A 40 24.05 -11.30 3.94
N TYR A 41 24.87 -10.26 4.12
CA TYR A 41 26.08 -10.37 4.94
C TYR A 41 25.74 -10.81 6.38
N THR A 42 24.74 -10.19 6.98
CA THR A 42 24.29 -10.55 8.34
C THR A 42 23.75 -11.98 8.40
N GLY A 43 23.01 -12.41 7.37
CA GLY A 43 22.49 -13.77 7.24
C GLY A 43 23.60 -14.81 7.17
N LEU A 44 24.61 -14.58 6.32
CA LEU A 44 25.77 -15.46 6.20
C LEU A 44 26.52 -15.57 7.53
N VAL A 45 26.79 -14.45 8.21
CA VAL A 45 27.42 -14.44 9.54
C VAL A 45 26.58 -15.22 10.56
N LYS A 46 25.25 -15.08 10.55
CA LYS A 46 24.36 -15.81 11.46
C LYS A 46 24.36 -17.32 11.18
N ILE A 47 24.34 -17.74 9.92
CA ILE A 47 24.40 -19.16 9.53
C ILE A 47 25.73 -19.77 9.99
N LEU A 48 26.84 -19.07 9.75
CA LEU A 48 28.17 -19.50 10.20
C LEU A 48 28.24 -19.64 11.72
N LYS A 49 27.72 -18.67 12.47
CA LYS A 49 27.65 -18.77 13.94
C LYS A 49 26.74 -19.91 14.40
N LYS A 50 25.66 -20.21 13.68
CA LYS A 50 24.79 -21.35 13.98
C LYS A 50 25.51 -22.68 13.72
N TYR A 51 26.25 -22.77 12.61
CA TYR A 51 27.07 -23.94 12.28
C TYR A 51 28.11 -24.23 13.36
N ASP A 52 28.82 -23.21 13.83
CA ASP A 52 29.82 -23.35 14.89
C ASP A 52 29.21 -23.90 16.18
N LYS A 53 28.03 -23.39 16.58
CA LYS A 53 27.30 -23.86 17.75
C LYS A 53 26.88 -25.33 17.65
N LEU A 54 26.43 -25.76 16.46
CA LEU A 54 25.95 -27.13 16.25
C LEU A 54 27.10 -28.13 16.12
N SER A 55 28.18 -27.73 15.44
CA SER A 55 29.30 -28.63 15.10
C SER A 55 30.42 -28.60 16.14
N ARG A 56 30.37 -27.69 17.12
CA ARG A 56 31.45 -27.40 18.10
C ARG A 56 32.81 -27.17 17.42
N ARG A 57 32.80 -26.47 16.28
CA ARG A 57 33.97 -26.09 15.49
C ARG A 57 34.00 -24.57 15.31
N ASN A 58 35.18 -24.02 15.01
CA ASN A 58 35.36 -22.57 14.78
C ASN A 58 35.40 -22.25 13.27
N GLY A 59 34.35 -22.63 12.54
CA GLY A 59 34.26 -22.33 11.11
C GLY A 59 34.10 -20.82 10.85
N SER A 60 33.38 -20.10 11.71
CA SER A 60 33.17 -18.66 11.52
C SER A 60 34.45 -17.83 11.63
N GLU A 61 35.42 -18.24 12.45
CA GLU A 61 36.72 -17.57 12.56
C GLU A 61 37.52 -17.61 11.25
N ILE A 62 37.35 -18.68 10.47
CA ILE A 62 38.01 -18.86 9.17
C ILE A 62 37.21 -18.16 8.07
N TYR A 63 35.90 -18.43 7.97
CA TYR A 63 35.11 -18.00 6.82
C TYR A 63 34.65 -16.54 6.87
N ILE A 64 34.45 -15.93 8.05
CA ILE A 64 34.02 -14.52 8.13
C ILE A 64 35.10 -13.56 7.58
N PRO A 65 36.40 -13.70 7.92
CA PRO A 65 37.44 -12.91 7.29
C PRO A 65 37.50 -13.06 5.76
N HIS A 66 37.29 -14.27 5.24
CA HIS A 66 37.18 -14.51 3.80
C HIS A 66 35.95 -13.82 3.20
N LEU A 67 34.81 -13.86 3.88
CA LEU A 67 33.58 -13.17 3.47
C LEU A 67 33.78 -11.66 3.29
N ARG A 68 34.56 -11.02 4.19
CA ARG A 68 34.88 -9.59 4.09
C ARG A 68 35.74 -9.21 2.90
N LYS A 69 36.47 -10.16 2.31
CA LYS A 69 37.34 -9.90 1.15
C LYS A 69 36.56 -9.83 -0.17
N TYR A 70 35.35 -10.40 -0.22
CA TYR A 70 34.55 -10.35 -1.44
C TYR A 70 34.09 -8.92 -1.77
N ASN A 71 34.04 -8.63 -3.06
CA ASN A 71 33.69 -7.32 -3.60
C ASN A 71 32.33 -6.80 -3.09
N PHE A 72 31.33 -7.68 -2.93
CA PHE A 72 30.01 -7.25 -2.45
C PHE A 72 30.05 -6.69 -1.02
N VAL A 73 30.96 -7.15 -0.15
CA VAL A 73 31.13 -6.63 1.21
C VAL A 73 32.07 -5.44 1.23
N LYS A 74 33.23 -5.59 0.58
CA LYS A 74 34.32 -4.61 0.57
C LYS A 74 33.92 -3.26 -0.06
N THR A 75 33.08 -3.28 -1.08
CA THR A 75 32.77 -2.08 -1.85
C THR A 75 31.95 -1.06 -1.05
N GLU A 76 32.49 0.14 -0.86
CA GLU A 76 31.81 1.32 -0.28
C GLU A 76 31.13 2.21 -1.33
N TYR A 77 31.33 1.89 -2.62
CA TYR A 77 30.77 2.63 -3.76
C TYR A 77 29.26 2.83 -3.66
N LEU A 78 28.53 1.87 -3.09
CA LEU A 78 27.08 1.96 -2.96
C LEU A 78 26.65 3.10 -2.02
N GLU A 79 27.42 3.35 -0.96
CA GLU A 79 27.15 4.45 -0.03
C GLU A 79 27.48 5.80 -0.67
N GLN A 80 28.59 5.88 -1.41
CA GLN A 80 28.99 7.06 -2.16
C GLN A 80 27.94 7.41 -3.24
N LEU A 81 27.48 6.42 -3.99
CA LEU A 81 26.45 6.58 -5.01
C LEU A 81 25.14 7.13 -4.42
N ILE A 82 24.72 6.65 -3.24
CA ILE A 82 23.54 7.20 -2.54
C ILE A 82 23.75 8.67 -2.22
N GLN A 83 24.92 9.04 -1.67
CA GLN A 83 25.23 10.43 -1.33
C GLN A 83 25.25 11.34 -2.55
N GLU A 84 25.85 10.90 -3.66
CA GLU A 84 25.88 11.64 -4.92
C GLU A 84 24.48 11.89 -5.47
N ILE A 85 23.61 10.87 -5.46
CA ILE A 85 22.21 10.99 -5.89
C ILE A 85 21.44 11.97 -4.98
N GLU A 86 21.66 11.89 -3.66
CA GLU A 86 21.03 12.81 -2.69
C GLU A 86 21.45 14.27 -2.95
N ILE A 87 22.75 14.52 -3.17
CA ILE A 87 23.30 15.86 -3.47
C ILE A 87 22.74 16.36 -4.80
N PHE A 88 22.78 15.53 -5.85
CA PHE A 88 22.25 15.87 -7.16
C PHE A 88 20.77 16.27 -7.09
N TYR A 89 19.95 15.52 -6.35
CA TYR A 89 18.52 15.81 -6.23
C TYR A 89 18.24 17.11 -5.47
N VAL A 90 18.99 17.37 -4.39
CA VAL A 90 18.86 18.61 -3.59
C VAL A 90 19.17 19.85 -4.42
N ILE A 91 20.26 19.81 -5.19
CA ILE A 91 20.72 20.94 -6.01
C ILE A 91 19.75 21.21 -7.15
N ASN A 92 19.37 20.17 -7.91
CA ASN A 92 18.62 20.35 -9.16
C ASN A 92 17.10 20.52 -8.97
N PHE A 93 16.52 20.00 -7.88
CA PHE A 93 15.05 19.99 -7.70
C PHE A 93 14.53 20.73 -6.47
N LYS A 94 15.39 21.02 -5.48
CA LYS A 94 14.96 21.58 -4.19
C LYS A 94 15.71 22.82 -3.73
N GLY A 95 16.61 23.37 -4.55
CA GLY A 95 17.28 24.64 -4.27
C GLY A 95 18.00 24.69 -2.92
N GLY A 96 18.52 23.56 -2.43
CA GLY A 96 19.28 23.50 -1.17
C GLY A 96 18.51 23.06 0.08
N ALA A 97 17.19 22.89 0.03
CA ALA A 97 16.40 22.41 1.18
C ALA A 97 16.59 20.89 1.42
N ARG A 98 17.74 20.51 2.01
CA ARG A 98 18.15 19.10 2.22
C ARG A 98 17.08 18.28 2.95
N HIS A 99 16.52 18.79 4.03
CA HIS A 99 15.54 18.05 4.83
C HIS A 99 14.26 17.72 4.05
N GLN A 100 13.73 18.67 3.28
CA GLN A 100 12.53 18.46 2.45
C GLN A 100 12.81 17.52 1.27
N ALA A 101 14.01 17.60 0.68
CA ALA A 101 14.45 16.70 -0.36
C ALA A 101 14.55 15.25 0.15
N MET A 102 15.13 15.06 1.34
CA MET A 102 15.27 13.75 1.96
C MET A 102 13.92 13.14 2.33
N GLN A 103 12.96 13.94 2.83
CA GLN A 103 11.61 13.45 3.09
C GLN A 103 10.93 12.93 1.81
N GLN A 104 11.12 13.62 0.68
CA GLN A 104 10.56 13.17 -0.60
C GLN A 104 11.26 11.94 -1.19
N LEU A 105 12.58 11.81 -1.02
CA LEU A 105 13.37 10.66 -1.50
C LEU A 105 13.16 9.40 -0.65
N ARG A 106 13.17 9.53 0.68
CA ARG A 106 13.11 8.39 1.63
C ARG A 106 11.71 7.84 1.81
N LEU A 107 10.71 8.66 1.53
CA LEU A 107 9.35 8.22 1.41
C LEU A 107 8.86 8.72 0.04
N PRO A 108 8.64 7.83 -0.96
CA PRO A 108 7.42 8.06 -1.68
C PRO A 108 6.38 8.04 -0.57
N SER A 109 5.70 9.14 -0.33
CA SER A 109 4.40 9.04 0.29
C SER A 109 3.53 8.26 -0.71
N THR A 110 3.76 6.95 -0.86
CA THR A 110 2.70 5.98 -0.66
C THR A 110 2.11 6.31 0.69
N ARG A 111 1.33 7.40 0.71
CA ARG A 111 0.09 7.48 1.44
C ARG A 111 -0.56 6.16 1.08
N LYS A 112 -0.31 5.13 1.90
CA LYS A 112 -1.11 3.91 1.89
C LYS A 112 -2.50 4.49 1.94
N LYS A 113 -3.25 4.42 0.84
CA LYS A 113 -4.64 4.86 0.85
C LYS A 113 -5.26 3.90 1.84
N THR A 114 -5.38 4.36 3.08
CA THR A 114 -5.82 3.53 4.16
C THR A 114 -7.30 3.41 3.95
N TYR A 115 -7.70 2.30 3.34
CA TYR A 115 -9.10 1.97 3.11
C TYR A 115 -9.82 1.62 4.43
N HIS A 116 -9.36 2.12 5.58
CA HIS A 116 -9.93 1.81 6.90
C HIS A 116 -11.44 2.05 6.94
N PHE A 117 -11.91 3.10 6.29
CA PHE A 117 -13.33 3.39 6.19
C PHE A 117 -14.10 2.39 5.33
N VAL A 118 -13.51 1.94 4.21
CA VAL A 118 -14.11 0.92 3.33
C VAL A 118 -14.09 -0.44 4.04
N SER A 119 -12.99 -0.82 4.70
CA SER A 119 -12.87 -2.05 5.48
C SER A 119 -13.86 -2.09 6.65
N TRP A 120 -14.07 -0.98 7.33
CA TRP A 120 -15.06 -0.86 8.40
C TRP A 120 -16.49 -1.02 7.87
N ARG A 121 -16.84 -0.38 6.75
CA ARG A 121 -18.16 -0.51 6.10
C ARG A 121 -18.45 -1.95 5.67
N VAL A 122 -17.50 -2.60 5.02
CA VAL A 122 -17.64 -4.01 4.60
C VAL A 122 -17.84 -4.93 5.81
N GLY A 123 -17.08 -4.71 6.88
CA GLY A 123 -17.25 -5.46 8.14
C GLY A 123 -18.64 -5.28 8.75
N MET A 124 -19.16 -4.04 8.76
CA MET A 124 -20.50 -3.74 9.26
C MET A 124 -21.59 -4.45 8.45
N TYR A 125 -21.50 -4.46 7.12
CA TYR A 125 -22.49 -5.13 6.26
C TYR A 125 -22.45 -6.66 6.40
N LEU A 126 -21.26 -7.24 6.51
CA LEU A 126 -21.13 -8.67 6.79
C LEU A 126 -21.71 -9.04 8.16
N GLY A 127 -21.47 -8.20 9.18
CA GLY A 127 -22.02 -8.40 10.52
C GLY A 127 -23.56 -8.36 10.57
N LEU A 128 -24.19 -7.51 9.77
CA LEU A 128 -25.66 -7.43 9.67
C LEU A 128 -26.27 -8.55 8.82
N ALA A 129 -25.53 -9.08 7.83
CA ALA A 129 -26.02 -10.15 6.96
C ALA A 129 -26.16 -11.50 7.67
N ILE A 130 -25.23 -11.85 8.57
CA ILE A 130 -25.21 -13.13 9.29
C ILE A 130 -26.51 -13.42 10.07
N PRO A 131 -27.00 -12.53 10.96
CA PRO A 131 -28.24 -12.79 11.70
C PRO A 131 -29.45 -12.86 10.78
N MET A 132 -29.46 -12.13 9.66
CA MET A 132 -30.56 -12.16 8.70
C MET A 132 -30.61 -13.48 7.93
N ILE A 133 -29.45 -14.07 7.61
CA ILE A 133 -29.36 -15.42 7.04
C ILE A 133 -29.83 -16.46 8.05
N TYR A 134 -29.41 -16.33 9.32
CA TYR A 134 -29.82 -17.25 10.39
C TYR A 134 -31.34 -17.23 10.60
N THR A 135 -31.96 -16.05 10.72
CA THR A 135 -33.42 -15.95 10.88
C THR A 135 -34.16 -16.45 9.64
N SER A 136 -33.64 -16.20 8.44
CA SER A 136 -34.21 -16.73 7.20
C SER A 136 -34.20 -18.26 7.18
N LEU A 137 -33.06 -18.90 7.47
CA LEU A 137 -32.95 -20.37 7.54
C LEU A 137 -33.81 -20.97 8.65
N ALA A 138 -33.83 -20.34 9.83
CA ALA A 138 -34.69 -20.77 10.94
C ALA A 138 -36.17 -20.70 10.57
N SER A 139 -36.59 -19.65 9.84
CA SER A 139 -37.97 -19.51 9.36
C SER A 139 -38.34 -20.61 8.35
N VAL A 140 -37.45 -20.94 7.42
CA VAL A 140 -37.65 -22.03 6.45
C VAL A 140 -37.76 -23.38 7.17
N TYR A 141 -36.89 -23.63 8.15
CA TYR A 141 -36.94 -24.86 8.95
C TYR A 141 -38.24 -24.99 9.76
N SER A 142 -38.68 -23.90 10.41
CA SER A 142 -39.98 -23.88 11.12
C SER A 142 -41.16 -24.03 10.15
N ASN A 143 -41.06 -23.46 8.96
CA ASN A 143 -42.13 -23.52 7.95
C ASN A 143 -42.25 -24.92 7.35
N ILE A 144 -41.15 -25.65 7.12
CA ILE A 144 -41.18 -27.07 6.71
C ILE A 144 -41.92 -27.92 7.75
N LYS A 145 -41.77 -27.61 9.05
CA LYS A 145 -42.49 -28.29 10.14
C LYS A 145 -43.97 -27.88 10.24
N ILE A 146 -44.32 -26.64 9.89
CA ILE A 146 -45.70 -26.10 10.00
C ILE A 146 -46.50 -26.25 8.68
N SER A 147 -45.85 -26.61 7.57
CA SER A 147 -46.47 -26.74 6.23
C SER A 147 -47.55 -27.82 6.11
N ILE A 148 -47.84 -28.56 7.18
CA ILE A 148 -49.00 -29.46 7.27
C ILE A 148 -50.31 -28.71 7.56
N HIS A 149 -50.32 -27.40 7.93
CA HIS A 149 -51.58 -26.77 8.40
C HIS A 149 -52.06 -25.41 7.85
N VAL A 150 -51.29 -24.52 7.22
CA VAL A 150 -51.83 -23.16 6.92
C VAL A 150 -51.23 -22.51 5.66
N SER A 151 -51.68 -22.86 4.46
CA SER A 151 -51.06 -22.42 3.18
C SER A 151 -51.27 -20.95 2.77
N ILE A 152 -52.16 -20.16 3.40
CA ILE A 152 -52.52 -18.81 2.93
C ILE A 152 -51.79 -17.66 3.69
N ASP A 153 -51.47 -17.83 4.98
CA ASP A 153 -50.78 -16.78 5.79
C ASP A 153 -49.28 -16.66 5.43
N TYR A 154 -48.70 -17.70 4.81
CA TYR A 154 -47.29 -17.70 4.40
C TYR A 154 -46.95 -16.67 3.34
N ARG A 155 -47.85 -16.45 2.37
CA ARG A 155 -47.61 -15.52 1.26
C ARG A 155 -47.46 -14.09 1.78
N GLN A 156 -48.30 -13.70 2.74
CA GLN A 156 -48.26 -12.38 3.37
C GLN A 156 -47.02 -12.20 4.28
N ARG A 157 -46.63 -13.24 5.03
CA ARG A 157 -45.39 -13.20 5.85
C ARG A 157 -44.14 -13.17 4.99
N LEU A 158 -44.08 -13.94 3.91
CA LEU A 158 -42.99 -13.92 2.93
C LEU A 158 -42.88 -12.55 2.24
N GLU A 159 -44.00 -11.95 1.82
CA GLU A 159 -44.01 -10.61 1.25
C GLU A 159 -43.48 -9.56 2.23
N ARG A 160 -43.84 -9.63 3.51
CA ARG A 160 -43.27 -8.75 4.55
C ARG A 160 -41.77 -8.97 4.74
N GLN A 161 -41.31 -10.22 4.82
CA GLN A 161 -39.88 -10.53 4.95
C GLN A 161 -39.08 -10.04 3.73
N MET A 162 -39.59 -10.27 2.52
CA MET A 162 -38.99 -9.78 1.27
C MET A 162 -38.99 -8.25 1.20
N ALA A 163 -40.03 -7.58 1.73
CA ALA A 163 -40.07 -6.13 1.86
C ALA A 163 -38.99 -5.61 2.82
N TYR A 164 -38.72 -6.30 3.94
CA TYR A 164 -37.62 -5.95 4.85
C TYR A 164 -36.25 -6.16 4.18
N VAL A 165 -36.05 -7.26 3.46
CA VAL A 165 -34.80 -7.50 2.71
C VAL A 165 -34.59 -6.43 1.63
N ASN A 166 -35.63 -6.12 0.86
CA ASN A 166 -35.58 -5.10 -0.18
C ASN A 166 -35.38 -3.70 0.42
N ALA A 167 -36.04 -3.35 1.52
CA ALA A 167 -35.86 -2.06 2.19
C ALA A 167 -34.42 -1.89 2.72
N ASN A 168 -33.83 -2.95 3.28
CA ASN A 168 -32.42 -2.94 3.68
C ASN A 168 -31.50 -2.81 2.46
N LEU A 169 -31.79 -3.48 1.34
CA LEU A 169 -31.03 -3.33 0.09
C LEU A 169 -31.14 -1.90 -0.48
N TYR A 170 -32.33 -1.30 -0.46
CA TYR A 170 -32.54 0.09 -0.87
C TYR A 170 -31.82 1.07 0.08
N MET A 171 -31.83 0.84 1.39
CA MET A 171 -31.07 1.65 2.35
C MET A 171 -29.55 1.52 2.13
N LEU A 172 -29.06 0.34 1.78
CA LEU A 172 -27.66 0.08 1.41
C LEU A 172 -27.27 0.79 0.11
N LEU A 173 -28.13 0.79 -0.90
CA LEU A 173 -27.91 1.53 -2.14
C LEU A 173 -27.90 3.04 -1.86
N ILE A 174 -28.86 3.56 -1.09
CA ILE A 174 -28.93 4.98 -0.72
C ILE A 174 -27.68 5.42 0.06
N THR A 175 -27.16 4.62 0.99
CA THR A 175 -25.95 4.95 1.77
C THR A 175 -24.63 4.81 0.97
N ASN A 176 -24.66 4.12 -0.17
CA ASN A 176 -23.52 3.99 -1.08
C ASN A 176 -23.53 5.06 -2.19
N TYR A 177 -24.72 5.48 -2.65
CA TYR A 177 -24.90 6.54 -3.65
C TYR A 177 -24.98 7.96 -3.07
N LEU A 178 -25.43 8.15 -1.82
CA LEU A 178 -25.24 9.43 -1.13
C LEU A 178 -23.80 9.53 -0.61
N PRO A 179 -23.03 10.55 -1.01
CA PRO A 179 -21.77 10.83 -0.36
C PRO A 179 -22.08 11.35 1.05
N ILE A 180 -22.06 10.47 2.06
CA ILE A 180 -22.09 10.87 3.49
C ILE A 180 -20.71 11.44 3.87
N GLY A 181 -20.23 12.38 3.07
CA GLY A 181 -18.94 13.03 3.11
C GLY A 181 -19.08 14.45 2.55
N GLY A 182 -20.05 15.20 3.07
CA GLY A 182 -20.28 16.62 2.80
C GLY A 182 -19.18 17.55 3.35
N TRP A 183 -17.91 17.15 3.25
CA TRP A 183 -16.75 17.97 3.62
C TRP A 183 -15.60 17.91 2.60
N SER A 184 -15.86 17.44 1.37
CA SER A 184 -14.85 17.47 0.30
C SER A 184 -15.05 18.57 -0.75
N LEU A 185 -16.04 19.46 -0.58
CA LEU A 185 -16.27 20.59 -1.49
C LEU A 185 -15.85 21.97 -0.95
N HIS A 186 -15.46 22.08 0.33
CA HIS A 186 -15.10 23.36 0.96
C HIS A 186 -13.57 23.59 1.08
N VAL A 187 -12.78 23.02 0.17
CA VAL A 187 -11.31 23.22 0.12
C VAL A 187 -10.85 23.71 -1.27
N HIS A 188 -11.77 24.11 -2.16
CA HIS A 188 -11.42 24.62 -3.50
C HIS A 188 -11.78 26.08 -3.77
N LEU A 189 -12.28 26.82 -2.78
CA LEU A 189 -12.64 28.24 -2.97
C LEU A 189 -11.73 29.25 -2.25
N ASP A 190 -10.70 28.81 -1.53
CA ASP A 190 -9.83 29.71 -0.75
C ASP A 190 -8.38 29.77 -1.29
N LYS A 191 -8.23 29.71 -2.62
CA LYS A 191 -6.92 29.89 -3.28
C LYS A 191 -6.88 30.99 -4.34
N ASN A 192 -7.98 31.72 -4.53
CA ASN A 192 -8.07 32.84 -5.46
C ASN A 192 -8.66 34.09 -4.80
N ALA A 193 -8.14 34.45 -3.61
CA ALA A 193 -8.25 35.79 -3.03
C ALA A 193 -6.87 36.17 -2.48
#